data_AF-N1UDT6-F1
#
_entry.id   AF-N1UDT6-F1
#
_cell.length_a   1.000
_cell.length_b   1.000
_cell.length_c   1.000
_cell.angle_alpha   90.00
_cell.angle_beta   90.00
_cell.angle_gamma   90.00
#
_symmetry.space_group_name_H-M   'P 1'
#
loop_
_entity.id
_entity.type
_entity.pdbx_description
1 polymer ?
#
loop_
_entity_poly.entity_id
_entity_poly.type
_entity_poly.pdbx_seq_one_letter_code
_entity_poly.pdbx_strand_id
1 'polypeptide(L)' 'MAKTAIITGGTVGIGYELSKLIAADGYDLILVARNEKL' A
#
# COMPACT_ATOMS: atom_id res chain seq x y z
N MET A 1 1.67 18.42 4.56
CA MET A 1 1.74 17.61 3.33
C MET A 1 1.94 16.17 3.76
N ALA A 2 1.05 15.25 3.36
CA ALA A 2 1.23 13.83 3.65
C ALA A 2 2.46 13.30 2.91
N LYS A 3 3.18 12.35 3.53
CA LYS A 3 4.29 11.66 2.85
C LYS A 3 3.71 10.60 1.92
N THR A 4 4.35 10.35 0.78
CA THR A 4 3.91 9.31 -0.16
C THR A 4 4.77 8.07 -0.01
N ALA A 5 4.14 6.89 0.01
CA ALA A 5 4.83 5.60 0.01
C ALA A 5 4.36 4.73 -1.17
N ILE A 6 5.32 4.03 -1.80
CA ILE A 6 5.05 3.03 -2.84
C ILE A 6 5.23 1.63 -2.27
N ILE A 7 4.22 0.77 -2.45
CA ILE A 7 4.23 -0.61 -1.99
C ILE A 7 4.06 -1.53 -3.20
N THR A 8 5.07 -2.33 -3.50
CA THR A 8 4.99 -3.39 -4.51
C THR A 8 4.46 -4.68 -3.87
N GLY A 9 3.55 -5.38 -4.56
CA GLY A 9 2.81 -6.50 -3.99
C GLY A 9 1.79 -6.11 -2.91
N GLY A 10 1.22 -4.90 -3.00
CA GLY A 10 0.35 -4.32 -1.95
C GLY A 10 -1.06 -4.90 -1.82
N THR A 11 -1.46 -5.88 -2.64
CA THR A 11 -2.85 -6.39 -2.68
C THR A 11 -3.08 -7.63 -1.81
N VAL A 12 -2.04 -8.34 -1.38
CA VAL A 12 -2.16 -9.55 -0.54
C VAL A 12 -1.01 -9.68 0.46
N GLY A 13 -1.20 -10.51 1.49
CA GLY A 13 -0.15 -10.90 2.44
C GLY A 13 0.47 -9.70 3.17
N ILE A 14 1.80 -9.72 3.33
CA ILE A 14 2.55 -8.70 4.09
C ILE A 14 2.37 -7.31 3.47
N GLY A 15 2.39 -7.20 2.14
CA GLY A 15 2.23 -5.91 1.46
C GLY A 15 0.87 -5.26 1.75
N TYR A 16 -0.18 -6.06 1.86
CA TYR A 16 -1.52 -5.60 2.20
C TYR A 16 -1.62 -5.11 3.65
N GLU A 17 -1.16 -5.90 4.62
CA GLU A 17 -1.19 -5.48 6.03
C GLU A 17 -0.29 -4.26 6.27
N LEU A 18 0.86 -4.18 5.60
CA LEU A 18 1.74 -3.01 5.65
C LEU A 18 1.05 -1.77 5.08
N SER A 19 0.29 -1.90 3.98
CA SER A 19 -0.46 -0.77 3.42
C SER A 19 -1.47 -0.20 4.41
N LYS A 20 -2.14 -1.03 5.21
CA LYS A 20 -3.08 -0.56 6.24
C LYS A 20 -2.38 0.24 7.34
N LEU A 21 -1.24 -0.26 7.83
CA LEU A 21 -0.47 0.42 8.87
C LEU A 21 0.06 1.77 8.36
N ILE A 22 0.63 1.80 7.15
CA ILE A 22 1.18 3.02 6.57
C ILE A 22 0.07 4.04 6.23
N ALA A 23 -1.10 3.58 5.78
CA ALA A 23 -2.26 4.45 5.61
C ALA A 23 -2.74 5.04 6.95
N ALA A 24 -2.77 4.24 8.02
CA ALA A 24 -3.13 4.70 9.36
C ALA A 24 -2.14 5.74 9.91
N ASP A 25 -0.87 5.66 9.51
CA ASP A 25 0.16 6.65 9.82
C ASP A 25 0.05 7.95 8.98
N GLY A 26 -0.94 8.06 8.09
CA GLY A 26 -1.28 9.29 7.37
C GLY A 26 -0.51 9.51 6.07
N TYR A 27 -0.04 8.43 5.43
CA TYR A 27 0.64 8.50 4.14
C TYR A 27 -0.33 8.37 2.96
N ASP A 28 0.00 9.03 1.86
CA ASP A 28 -0.59 8.74 0.56
C ASP A 28 0.07 7.50 -0.03
N LEU A 29 -0.73 6.52 -0.48
CA LEU A 29 -0.21 5.23 -0.93
C LEU A 29 -0.34 5.04 -2.44
N ILE A 30 0.74 4.55 -3.04
CA ILE A 30 0.76 3.99 -4.40
C ILE A 30 0.95 2.48 -4.26
N LEU A 31 -0.10 1.71 -4.53
CA LEU A 31 -0.03 0.26 -4.51
C LEU A 31 0.24 -0.27 -5.92
N VAL A 32 1.25 -1.13 -6.05
CA VAL A 32 1.60 -1.77 -7.32
C VAL A 32 1.43 -3.27 -7.16
N ALA A 33 0.60 -3.88 -8.00
CA ALA A 33 0.45 -5.33 -8.08
C ALA A 33 0.22 -5.76 -9.53
N ARG A 34 0.47 -7.04 -9.79
CA ARG A 34 0.36 -7.65 -11.13
C ARG A 34 -1.09 -7.93 -11.55
N ASN A 35 -2.01 -7.94 -10.59
CA ASN A 35 -3.42 -8.26 -10.83
C ASN A 35 -4.28 -7.11 -10.33
N GLU A 36 -4.99 -6.45 -11.26
CA GLU A 36 -5.88 -5.33 -11.00
C GLU A 36 -7.23 -5.77 -10.41
N LYS A 37 -7.61 -7.04 -10.58
CA LYS A 37 -8.90 -7.59 -10.11
C LYS A 37 -8.87 -8.16 -8.70
N LEU A 38 -7.70 -8.22 -8.08
CA LEU A 38 -7.52 -8.69 -6.69
C LEU A 38 -7.53 -7.51 -5.72
#